data_AF-A0A4C2AFA0-F1
#
_entry.id   AF-A0A4C2AFA0-F1
#
_cell.length_a   1.000
_cell.length_b   1.000
_cell.length_c   1.000
_cell.angle_alpha   90.00
_cell.angle_beta   90.00
_cell.angle_gamma   90.00
#
_symmetry.space_group_name_H-M   'P 1'
#
loop_
_entity.id
_entity.type
_entity.pdbx_description
1 polymer ?
#
loop_
_entity_poly.entity_id
_entity_poly.type
_entity_poly.pdbx_seq_one_letter_code
_entity_poly.pdbx_strand_id
1 'polypeptide(L)'
;MRFVQFLRKNDKRTRLGVVSEDGTKIVELSSGSCIANDMRGFISQNYSLSELQQKLENAKTEEMNDNFTLLPPITNPDKIICIGLNYRDHCEEQNKKPPTEPMFFSKFNNTLTGPLGNMDKAMDFVFGYSVAQDISARDWQKERVGFEPTLPLGNQSLNLAP
;
A
#
# COMPACT_ATOMS: atom_id res chain seq x y z
N MET A 1 1.13 -15.30 -7.99
CA MET A 1 2.39 -14.57 -8.28
C MET A 1 2.54 -13.45 -7.26
N ARG A 2 3.75 -13.19 -6.77
CA ARG A 2 4.03 -12.08 -5.83
C ARG A 2 4.92 -11.06 -6.51
N PHE A 3 4.35 -9.91 -6.86
CA PHE A 3 5.11 -8.86 -7.53
C PHE A 3 5.91 -8.03 -6.53
N VAL A 4 7.07 -7.55 -6.97
CA VAL A 4 7.94 -6.70 -6.19
C VAL A 4 8.56 -5.61 -7.05
N GLN A 5 8.69 -4.41 -6.50
CA GLN A 5 9.55 -3.38 -7.06
C GLN A 5 10.85 -3.35 -6.27
N PHE A 6 11.98 -3.16 -6.93
CA PHE A 6 13.28 -3.15 -6.25
C PHE A 6 14.31 -2.28 -6.97
N LEU A 7 15.37 -1.95 -6.23
CA LEU A 7 16.62 -1.43 -6.77
C LEU A 7 17.70 -2.52 -6.67
N ARG A 8 18.59 -2.57 -7.67
CA ARG A 8 19.83 -3.36 -7.55
C ARG A 8 20.91 -2.52 -6.89
N LYS A 9 21.84 -3.17 -6.17
CA LYS A 9 22.99 -2.52 -5.59
C LYS A 9 23.74 -1.71 -6.66
N ASN A 10 24.01 -0.44 -6.36
CA ASN A 10 24.65 0.53 -7.26
C ASN A 10 23.82 0.93 -8.50
N ASP A 11 22.53 0.56 -8.58
CA ASP A 11 21.61 1.00 -9.64
C ASP A 11 20.41 1.73 -9.04
N LYS A 12 20.12 2.93 -9.54
CA LYS A 12 19.01 3.76 -9.07
C LYS A 12 17.72 3.54 -9.86
N ARG A 13 17.75 2.78 -10.96
CA ARG A 13 16.56 2.54 -11.76
C ARG A 13 15.69 1.48 -11.07
N THR A 14 14.43 1.82 -10.84
CA THR A 14 13.40 0.89 -10.37
C THR A 14 13.26 -0.28 -11.34
N ARG A 15 13.15 -1.49 -10.80
CA ARG A 15 12.88 -2.72 -11.53
C ARG A 15 11.61 -3.36 -11.00
N LEU A 16 10.93 -4.06 -11.90
CA LEU A 16 9.78 -4.89 -11.57
C LEU A 16 10.18 -6.36 -11.64
N GLY A 17 9.76 -7.13 -10.65
CA GLY A 17 10.03 -8.56 -10.59
C GLY A 17 8.91 -9.35 -9.93
N VAL A 18 9.12 -10.66 -9.89
CA VAL A 18 8.29 -11.62 -9.15
C VAL A 18 9.18 -12.36 -8.15
N VAL A 19 8.67 -12.54 -6.94
CA VAL A 19 9.31 -13.33 -5.88
C VAL A 19 8.60 -14.68 -5.75
N SER A 20 9.38 -15.73 -5.47
CA SER A 20 8.85 -17.06 -5.16
C SER A 20 7.97 -17.07 -3.90
N GLU A 21 7.16 -18.11 -3.74
CA GLU A 21 6.23 -18.22 -2.60
C GLU A 21 6.93 -18.40 -1.25
N ASP A 22 8.15 -18.90 -1.23
CA ASP A 22 8.99 -18.99 -0.03
C ASP A 22 9.84 -17.73 0.20
N GLY A 23 9.82 -16.76 -0.73
CA GLY A 23 10.60 -15.52 -0.62
C GLY A 23 12.08 -15.66 -0.97
N THR A 24 12.55 -16.86 -1.35
CA THR A 24 13.98 -17.15 -1.50
C THR A 24 14.54 -16.73 -2.85
N LYS A 25 13.68 -16.61 -3.88
CA LYS A 25 14.10 -16.35 -5.26
C LYS A 25 13.39 -15.17 -5.87
N ILE A 26 14.08 -14.47 -6.76
CA ILE A 26 13.56 -13.33 -7.51
C ILE A 26 13.82 -13.51 -9.00
N VAL A 27 12.82 -13.12 -9.79
CA VAL A 27 12.90 -13.01 -11.25
C VAL A 27 12.65 -11.56 -11.63
N GLU A 28 13.59 -10.93 -12.33
CA GLU A 28 13.39 -9.59 -12.88
C GLU A 28 12.56 -9.66 -14.17
N LEU A 29 11.36 -9.06 -14.16
CA LEU A 29 10.47 -9.01 -15.32
C LEU A 29 10.88 -7.93 -16.32
N SER A 30 11.37 -6.80 -15.82
CA SER A 30 11.66 -5.61 -16.63
C SER A 30 12.98 -5.67 -17.42
N SER A 31 13.79 -6.71 -17.22
CA SER A 31 15.09 -6.85 -17.91
C SER A 31 14.90 -7.32 -19.34
N GLY A 32 15.32 -6.50 -20.32
CA GLY A 32 15.34 -6.88 -21.74
C GLY A 32 13.98 -7.21 -22.34
N SER A 33 12.88 -6.82 -21.70
CA SER A 33 11.52 -7.11 -22.12
C SER A 33 10.72 -5.83 -22.40
N CYS A 34 9.53 -5.98 -22.99
CA CYS A 34 8.56 -4.88 -23.13
C CYS A 34 7.78 -4.60 -21.84
N ILE A 35 8.08 -5.28 -20.73
CA ILE A 35 7.40 -5.09 -19.45
C ILE A 35 7.93 -3.81 -18.79
N ALA A 36 7.00 -2.99 -18.28
CA ALA A 36 7.35 -1.76 -17.59
C ALA A 36 8.26 -2.01 -16.37
N ASN A 37 9.06 -0.98 -16.03
CA ASN A 37 9.98 -1.02 -14.90
C ASN A 37 9.29 -0.87 -13.54
N ASP A 38 8.05 -0.41 -13.54
CA ASP A 38 7.27 -0.12 -12.35
C ASP A 38 5.87 -0.73 -12.43
N MET A 39 5.23 -0.83 -11.29
CA MET A 39 3.93 -1.47 -11.15
C MET A 39 2.80 -0.72 -11.86
N ARG A 40 2.85 0.61 -11.90
CA ARG A 40 1.79 1.41 -12.55
C ARG A 40 1.81 1.20 -14.05
N GLY A 41 2.99 1.25 -14.65
CA GLY A 41 3.21 0.95 -16.05
C GLY A 41 2.80 -0.48 -16.36
N PHE A 42 3.14 -1.44 -15.50
CA PHE A 42 2.77 -2.84 -15.71
C PHE A 42 1.26 -3.08 -15.66
N ILE A 43 0.55 -2.52 -14.67
CA ILE A 43 -0.91 -2.59 -14.59
C ILE A 43 -1.53 -1.97 -15.85
N SER A 44 -0.98 -0.84 -16.30
CA SER A 44 -1.48 -0.11 -17.48
C SER A 44 -1.22 -0.86 -18.80
N GLN A 45 -0.24 -1.77 -18.83
CA GLN A 45 0.01 -2.65 -19.97
C GLN A 45 -1.04 -3.76 -20.10
N ASN A 46 -1.85 -4.01 -19.07
CA ASN A 46 -2.89 -5.03 -19.05
C ASN A 46 -2.39 -6.40 -19.54
N TYR A 47 -1.23 -6.81 -19.04
CA TYR A 47 -0.55 -8.04 -19.44
C TYR A 47 -1.39 -9.28 -19.12
N SER A 48 -1.43 -10.24 -20.03
CA SER A 48 -2.10 -11.52 -19.76
C SER A 48 -1.30 -12.31 -18.71
N LEU A 49 -2.01 -12.85 -17.70
CA LEU A 49 -1.40 -13.69 -16.68
C LEU A 49 -0.83 -14.99 -17.24
N SER A 50 -1.44 -15.56 -18.29
CA SER A 50 -0.94 -16.79 -18.92
C SER A 50 0.36 -16.54 -19.68
N GLU A 51 0.45 -15.42 -20.41
CA GLU A 51 1.68 -15.01 -21.11
C GLU A 51 2.81 -14.72 -20.11
N LEU A 52 2.48 -14.09 -18.98
CA LEU A 52 3.44 -13.85 -17.93
C LEU A 52 3.97 -15.15 -17.31
N GLN A 53 3.09 -16.12 -17.05
CA GLN A 53 3.49 -17.44 -16.55
C GLN A 53 4.46 -18.14 -17.50
N GLN A 54 4.14 -18.17 -18.79
CA GLN A 54 5.01 -18.78 -19.81
C GLN A 54 6.39 -18.09 -19.88
N LYS A 55 6.43 -16.76 -19.73
CA LYS A 55 7.71 -16.03 -19.67
C LYS A 55 8.52 -16.38 -18.42
N LEU A 56 7.85 -16.54 -17.27
CA LEU A 56 8.49 -16.88 -16.01
C LEU A 56 9.12 -18.27 -16.03
N GLU A 57 8.53 -19.24 -16.74
CA GLU A 57 9.09 -20.60 -16.87
C GLU A 57 10.51 -20.63 -17.46
N ASN A 58 10.81 -19.68 -18.36
CA ASN A 58 12.10 -19.59 -19.05
C ASN A 58 12.98 -18.45 -18.51
N ALA A 59 12.52 -17.73 -17.49
CA ALA A 59 13.21 -16.56 -17.00
C ALA A 59 14.41 -16.92 -16.12
N LYS A 60 15.46 -16.10 -16.21
CA LYS A 60 16.60 -16.21 -15.30
C LYS A 60 16.14 -15.92 -13.87
N THR A 61 16.41 -16.85 -12.97
CA THR A 61 16.13 -16.73 -11.54
C THR A 61 17.41 -16.41 -10.77
N GLU A 62 17.31 -15.55 -9.76
CA GLU A 62 18.40 -15.20 -8.83
C GLU A 62 17.96 -15.46 -7.39
N GLU A 63 18.90 -15.81 -6.52
CA GLU A 63 18.65 -15.92 -5.08
C GLU A 63 18.43 -14.52 -4.47
N MET A 64 17.41 -14.39 -3.62
CA MET A 64 17.15 -13.17 -2.86
C MET A 64 18.30 -12.91 -1.88
N ASN A 65 18.87 -11.71 -1.93
CA ASN A 65 20.01 -11.32 -1.10
C ASN A 65 20.07 -9.79 -0.97
N ASP A 66 21.06 -9.30 -0.21
CA ASP A 66 21.23 -7.87 0.11
C ASP A 66 21.59 -6.98 -1.09
N ASN A 67 21.76 -7.54 -2.29
CA ASN A 67 21.90 -6.74 -3.50
C ASN A 67 20.57 -6.14 -3.98
N PHE A 68 19.45 -6.52 -3.38
CA PHE A 68 18.13 -6.01 -3.72
C PHE A 68 17.58 -5.15 -2.59
N THR A 69 17.28 -3.88 -2.89
CA THR A 69 16.52 -3.02 -1.98
C THR A 69 15.06 -3.03 -2.42
N LEU A 70 14.18 -3.61 -1.60
CA LEU A 70 12.76 -3.68 -1.91
C LEU A 70 12.09 -2.32 -1.74
N LEU A 71 11.23 -1.99 -2.70
CA LEU A 71 10.45 -0.77 -2.73
C LEU A 71 8.97 -1.10 -2.43
N PRO A 72 8.15 -0.09 -2.07
CA PRO A 72 6.70 -0.27 -2.05
C PRO A 72 6.20 -0.83 -3.39
N PRO A 73 5.11 -1.62 -3.42
CA PRO A 73 4.55 -2.12 -4.68
C PRO A 73 4.17 -1.02 -5.67
N ILE A 74 3.81 0.17 -5.19
CA ILE A 74 3.59 1.37 -6.00
C ILE A 74 4.35 2.52 -5.31
N THR A 75 5.38 3.06 -5.95
CA THR A 75 6.27 4.09 -5.36
C THR A 75 5.73 5.52 -5.50
N ASN A 76 4.83 5.75 -6.46
CA ASN A 76 4.22 7.06 -6.71
C ASN A 76 2.71 6.91 -6.94
N PRO A 77 1.93 6.60 -5.89
CA PRO A 77 0.48 6.58 -5.98
C PRO A 77 -0.06 8.02 -6.09
N ASP A 78 -1.05 8.24 -6.95
CA ASP A 78 -1.67 9.57 -7.10
C ASP A 78 -2.54 9.90 -5.87
N LYS A 79 -3.19 8.90 -5.28
CA LYS A 79 -4.02 9.02 -4.07
C LYS A 79 -3.83 7.78 -3.19
N ILE A 80 -3.68 7.98 -1.88
CA ILE A 80 -3.75 6.91 -0.88
C ILE A 80 -5.01 7.19 -0.03
N ILE A 81 -6.02 6.34 -0.19
CA ILE A 81 -7.29 6.45 0.52
C ILE A 81 -7.29 5.41 1.63
N CYS A 82 -7.49 5.86 2.86
CA CYS A 82 -7.50 5.05 4.06
C CYS A 82 -8.91 5.04 4.68
N ILE A 83 -9.21 4.00 5.46
CA ILE A 83 -10.50 3.84 6.14
C ILE A 83 -10.24 3.78 7.64
N GLY A 84 -10.85 4.70 8.38
CA GLY A 84 -10.79 4.76 9.84
C GLY A 84 -11.93 3.98 10.48
N LEU A 85 -11.71 3.50 11.71
CA LEU A 85 -12.75 2.84 12.53
C LEU A 85 -13.45 1.66 11.81
N ASN A 86 -12.70 0.94 10.97
CA ASN A 86 -13.23 -0.16 10.15
C ASN A 86 -13.26 -1.52 10.86
N TYR A 87 -12.93 -1.56 12.15
CA TYR A 87 -12.94 -2.75 13.00
C TYR A 87 -13.66 -2.43 14.31
N ARG A 88 -14.58 -3.31 14.72
CA ARG A 88 -15.41 -3.13 15.92
C ARG A 88 -14.54 -2.98 17.17
N ASP A 89 -13.63 -3.91 17.38
CA ASP A 89 -12.75 -3.95 18.55
C ASP A 89 -11.92 -2.66 18.66
N HIS A 90 -11.43 -2.13 17.53
CA HIS A 90 -10.71 -0.85 17.50
C HIS A 90 -11.59 0.35 17.89
N CYS A 91 -12.90 0.31 17.58
CA CYS A 91 -13.83 1.35 18.02
C CYS A 91 -14.03 1.28 19.54
N GLU A 92 -14.18 0.08 20.09
CA GLU A 92 -14.35 -0.18 21.51
C GLU A 92 -13.12 0.26 22.32
N GLU A 93 -11.91 -0.06 21.85
CA GLU A 93 -10.64 0.42 22.44
C GLU A 93 -10.59 1.95 22.58
N GLN A 94 -11.19 2.68 21.65
CA GLN A 94 -11.22 4.14 21.65
C GLN A 94 -12.47 4.73 22.31
N ASN A 95 -13.36 3.89 22.89
CA ASN A 95 -14.67 4.28 23.40
C ASN A 95 -15.51 5.06 22.35
N LYS A 96 -15.41 4.68 21.08
CA LYS A 96 -16.18 5.26 19.97
C LYS A 96 -17.22 4.26 19.48
N LYS A 97 -18.38 4.75 19.05
CA LYS A 97 -19.35 3.92 18.32
C LYS A 97 -18.84 3.68 16.90
N PRO A 98 -19.00 2.46 16.33
CA PRO A 98 -18.74 2.23 14.93
C PRO A 98 -19.54 3.23 14.07
N PRO A 99 -18.91 3.86 13.06
CA PRO A 99 -19.61 4.82 12.22
C PRO A 99 -20.66 4.12 11.36
N THR A 100 -21.75 4.81 11.03
CA THR A 100 -22.82 4.29 10.16
C THR A 100 -22.44 4.31 8.69
N GLU A 101 -21.40 5.06 8.33
CA GLU A 101 -20.84 5.17 6.98
C GLU A 101 -19.31 5.05 7.03
N PRO A 102 -18.64 4.56 5.96
CA PRO A 102 -17.19 4.45 5.94
C PRO A 102 -16.51 5.81 6.13
N MET A 103 -15.55 5.85 7.05
CA MET A 103 -14.80 7.06 7.33
C MET A 103 -13.52 7.10 6.51
N PHE A 104 -13.52 7.89 5.45
CA PHE A 104 -12.35 8.05 4.58
C PHE A 104 -11.42 9.16 5.07
N PHE A 105 -10.12 8.91 4.98
CA PHE A 105 -9.09 9.93 5.10
C PHE A 105 -7.95 9.62 4.11
N SER A 106 -7.00 10.55 3.97
CA SER A 106 -5.89 10.40 3.04
C SER A 106 -4.55 10.35 3.76
N LYS A 107 -3.62 9.57 3.20
CA LYS A 107 -2.19 9.75 3.43
C LYS A 107 -1.52 10.31 2.19
N PHE A 108 -0.51 11.13 2.39
CA PHE A 108 0.22 11.73 1.29
C PHE A 108 1.28 10.75 0.76
N ASN A 109 1.50 10.77 -0.54
CA ASN A 109 2.44 9.89 -1.23
C ASN A 109 3.87 9.95 -0.66
N ASN A 110 4.28 11.11 -0.12
CA ASN A 110 5.59 11.35 0.47
C ASN A 110 5.82 10.61 1.81
N THR A 111 4.80 9.97 2.39
CA THR A 111 4.94 9.18 3.64
C THR A 111 5.20 7.69 3.38
N LEU A 112 5.30 7.26 2.11
CA LEU A 112 5.38 5.85 1.74
C LEU A 112 6.82 5.31 1.85
N THR A 113 6.98 4.12 2.45
CA THR A 113 8.27 3.43 2.62
C THR A 113 8.16 1.93 2.27
N GLY A 114 9.30 1.27 2.00
CA GLY A 114 9.36 -0.15 1.64
C GLY A 114 8.92 -1.11 2.77
N PRO A 115 8.63 -2.38 2.45
CA PRO A 115 7.95 -3.31 3.36
C PRO A 115 8.82 -3.92 4.47
N LEU A 116 8.19 -4.18 5.63
CA LEU A 116 8.55 -5.19 6.66
C LEU A 116 7.24 -5.76 7.27
N GLY A 117 6.67 -6.82 6.69
CA GLY A 117 5.50 -7.54 7.24
C GLY A 117 4.69 -8.37 6.22
N ASN A 118 4.05 -9.46 6.67
CA ASN A 118 3.41 -10.55 5.89
C ASN A 118 1.85 -10.55 5.99
N MET A 119 1.09 -10.98 4.95
CA MET A 119 -0.40 -10.99 4.92
C MET A 119 -1.04 -11.96 3.88
N ASP A 120 -2.36 -12.21 4.05
CA ASP A 120 -3.36 -12.92 3.19
C ASP A 120 -4.65 -12.05 2.95
N LYS A 121 -5.73 -12.49 2.25
CA LYS A 121 -6.11 -12.30 0.83
C LYS A 121 -7.39 -11.42 0.69
N ALA A 122 -7.61 -10.75 -0.46
CA ALA A 122 -8.91 -10.23 -0.95
C ALA A 122 -8.86 -10.05 -2.49
N MET A 123 -9.69 -10.72 -3.32
CA MET A 123 -9.29 -10.93 -4.73
C MET A 123 -10.31 -10.81 -5.90
N ASP A 124 -11.56 -10.37 -5.74
CA ASP A 124 -12.46 -10.42 -6.92
C ASP A 124 -12.47 -9.16 -7.81
N PHE A 125 -11.96 -8.02 -7.30
CA PHE A 125 -11.80 -6.76 -8.08
C PHE A 125 -10.46 -6.07 -7.80
N VAL A 126 -9.55 -6.78 -7.13
CA VAL A 126 -8.31 -6.26 -6.58
C VAL A 126 -7.16 -6.82 -7.41
N PHE A 127 -6.37 -5.95 -8.05
CA PHE A 127 -5.18 -6.39 -8.82
C PHE A 127 -4.18 -7.16 -7.95
N GLY A 128 -4.04 -6.74 -6.70
CA GLY A 128 -3.26 -7.43 -5.67
C GLY A 128 -3.38 -6.73 -4.32
N TYR A 129 -2.92 -7.39 -3.27
CA TYR A 129 -2.86 -6.83 -1.92
C TYR A 129 -1.41 -6.68 -1.47
N SER A 130 -1.18 -5.78 -0.51
CA SER A 130 0.10 -5.63 0.17
C SER A 130 -0.13 -5.22 1.61
N VAL A 131 0.91 -5.40 2.42
CA VAL A 131 0.93 -5.01 3.84
C VAL A 131 1.29 -3.54 3.92
N ALA A 132 0.45 -2.75 4.56
CA ALA A 132 0.72 -1.34 4.83
C ALA A 132 0.58 -1.05 6.31
N GLN A 133 1.46 -0.20 6.84
CA GLN A 133 1.39 0.29 8.22
C GLN A 133 0.83 1.72 8.26
N ASP A 134 -0.29 1.90 8.93
CA ASP A 134 -0.93 3.20 9.15
C ASP A 134 -0.31 3.93 10.36
N ILE A 135 0.97 4.32 10.24
CA ILE A 135 1.68 5.06 11.31
C ILE A 135 0.99 6.39 11.59
N SER A 136 0.63 6.62 12.86
CA SER A 136 -0.16 7.77 13.31
C SER A 136 0.45 8.42 14.56
N ALA A 137 0.73 9.72 14.50
CA ALA A 137 1.06 10.53 15.69
C ALA A 137 -0.23 10.88 16.44
N ARG A 138 -0.53 10.12 17.50
CA ARG A 138 -1.84 10.12 18.17
C ARG A 138 -2.11 11.37 19.00
N ASP A 139 -1.07 11.96 19.57
CA ASP A 139 -1.09 13.25 20.25
C ASP A 139 -1.62 14.35 19.32
N TRP A 140 -0.94 14.54 18.18
CA TRP A 140 -1.27 15.58 17.22
C TRP A 140 -2.65 15.36 16.57
N GLN A 141 -2.99 14.10 16.24
CA GLN A 141 -4.27 13.74 15.63
C GLN A 141 -5.46 14.08 16.54
N LYS A 142 -5.34 13.86 17.85
CA LYS A 142 -6.43 14.11 18.81
C LYS A 142 -6.62 15.60 19.10
N GLU A 143 -5.53 16.37 19.17
CA GLU A 143 -5.58 17.78 19.58
C GLU A 143 -6.06 18.72 18.48
N ARG A 144 -5.74 18.45 17.21
CA ARG A 144 -5.96 19.43 16.12
C ARG A 144 -7.07 19.09 15.14
N VAL A 145 -7.46 17.83 15.03
CA VAL A 145 -8.36 17.37 13.94
C VAL A 145 -9.82 17.27 14.41
N GLY A 146 -10.12 17.56 15.69
CA GLY A 146 -11.49 17.59 16.18
C GLY A 146 -12.26 16.31 15.82
N PHE A 147 -11.70 15.15 16.18
CA PHE A 147 -12.26 13.85 15.82
C PHE A 147 -13.41 13.45 16.75
N GLU A 148 -14.32 14.39 17.03
CA GLU A 148 -15.63 14.08 17.61
C GLU A 148 -16.59 13.80 16.46
N PRO A 149 -17.23 12.61 16.40
CA PRO A 149 -18.39 12.43 15.54
C PRO A 149 -19.42 13.44 16.00
N THR A 150 -19.76 14.40 15.15
CA THR A 150 -20.76 15.43 15.44
C THR A 150 -22.04 14.76 15.92
N LEU A 151 -22.30 14.83 17.23
CA LEU A 151 -23.67 14.74 17.75
C LEU A 151 -24.44 15.94 17.18
N PRO A 152 -25.74 15.80 16.86
CA PRO A 152 -26.50 16.86 16.20
C PRO A 152 -26.41 18.14 17.02
N LEU A 153 -26.01 19.23 16.36
CA LEU A 153 -25.79 20.55 16.94
C LEU A 153 -27.04 21.03 17.70
N GLY A 154 -27.06 20.79 19.01
CA GLY A 154 -27.91 21.51 19.94
C GLY A 154 -27.28 22.86 20.21
N ASN A 155 -27.99 23.94 19.82
CA ASN A 155 -27.73 25.34 20.13
C ASN A 155 -26.57 25.61 21.09
N GLN A 156 -25.40 25.95 20.55
CA GLN A 156 -24.41 26.73 21.30
C GLN A 156 -24.22 28.05 20.59
N SER A 157 -24.71 29.09 21.25
CA SER A 157 -24.52 30.50 20.91
C SER A 157 -23.04 30.82 20.85
N LEU A 158 -22.57 31.26 19.67
CA LEU A 158 -21.25 31.85 19.47
C LEU A 158 -21.14 33.15 20.26
N ASN A 159 -20.51 33.10 21.44
CA ASN A 159 -19.95 34.29 22.07
C ASN A 159 -18.59 34.57 21.41
N LEU A 160 -18.57 35.54 20.49
CA LEU A 160 -17.34 36.19 20.07
C LEU A 160 -16.88 37.08 21.23
N ALA A 161 -15.76 36.71 21.84
CA ALA A 161 -15.05 37.54 22.81
C ALA A 161 -14.26 38.65 22.07
N PRO A 162 -13.96 39.78 22.74
CA PRO A 162 -13.81 41.12 22.16
C PRO A 162 -12.53 41.34 21.35
#